data_AF-A0A0J7KC87-F1
#
_entry.id   AF-A0A0J7KC87-F1
#
_cell.length_a   1.000
_cell.length_b   1.000
_cell.length_c   1.000
_cell.angle_alpha   90.00
_cell.angle_beta   90.00
_cell.angle_gamma   90.00
#
_symmetry.space_group_name_H-M   'P 1'
#
loop_
_entity.id
_entity.type
_entity.pdbx_description
1 polymer ?
#
loop_
_entity_poly.entity_id
_entity_poly.type
_entity_poly.pdbx_seq_one_letter_code
_entity_poly.pdbx_strand_id
1 'polypeptide(L)'
;MNELCQKQLSLFHSVSRALDNFKKIGKNNYTAAKIRSRVTTLKQIWAQCVQVHAALLQGIPEDKRDAVAYFRDRMFDAHEDVYQDTLDYMAECLEDIEPPGDPIQSSSR
;
A
#
# COMPACT_ATOMS: atom_id res chain seq x y z
N MET A 1 13.42 18.62 -11.66
CA MET A 1 12.70 17.33 -11.53
C MET A 1 11.21 17.67 -11.50
N ASN A 2 10.38 16.99 -12.30
CA ASN A 2 8.95 17.29 -12.43
C ASN A 2 8.25 17.23 -11.05
N GLU A 3 7.39 18.21 -10.73
CA GLU A 3 6.63 18.30 -9.48
C GLU A 3 5.83 17.02 -9.20
N LEU A 4 5.25 16.42 -10.24
CA LEU A 4 4.55 15.15 -10.13
C LEU A 4 5.48 14.00 -9.70
N CYS A 5 6.72 13.97 -10.20
CA CYS A 5 7.71 12.97 -9.76
C CYS A 5 8.08 13.18 -8.30
N GLN A 6 8.26 14.42 -7.85
CA GLN A 6 8.57 14.70 -6.44
C GLN A 6 7.43 14.28 -5.51
N LYS A 7 6.18 14.59 -5.90
CA LYS A 7 4.99 14.16 -5.18
C LYS A 7 4.94 12.63 -5.08
N GLN A 8 5.21 11.94 -6.19
CA GLN A 8 5.22 10.48 -6.24
C GLN A 8 6.29 9.86 -5.34
N LEU A 9 7.51 10.40 -5.35
CA LEU A 9 8.59 9.95 -4.48
C LEU A 9 8.25 10.14 -2.98
N SER A 10 7.55 11.22 -2.62
CA SER A 10 7.09 11.43 -1.25
C SER A 10 6.02 10.42 -0.83
N LEU A 11 5.11 10.06 -1.74
CA LEU A 11 4.09 9.04 -1.49
C LEU A 11 4.72 7.66 -1.36
N PHE A 12 5.65 7.31 -2.24
CA PHE A 12 6.45 6.08 -2.18
C PHE A 12 7.22 5.95 -0.87
N HIS A 13 7.85 7.03 -0.39
CA HIS A 13 8.47 7.01 0.93
C HIS A 13 7.48 6.64 2.04
N SER A 14 6.25 7.14 1.96
CA SER A 14 5.19 6.81 2.94
C SER A 14 4.76 5.34 2.84
N VAL A 15 4.65 4.78 1.64
CA VAL A 15 4.35 3.36 1.40
C VAL A 15 5.46 2.48 1.96
N SER A 16 6.73 2.72 1.60
CA SER A 16 7.88 1.93 2.04
C SER A 16 8.07 1.91 3.56
N ARG A 17 7.59 2.94 4.24
CA ARG A 17 7.66 3.07 5.70
C ARG A 17 6.45 2.49 6.42
N ALA A 18 5.37 2.15 5.72
CA ALA A 18 4.11 1.74 6.34
C ALA A 18 4.26 0.46 7.16
N LEU A 19 4.91 -0.56 6.59
CA LEU A 19 5.13 -1.84 7.28
C LEU A 19 6.04 -1.69 8.50
N ASP A 20 7.17 -1.01 8.36
CA ASP A 20 8.09 -0.74 9.47
C ASP A 20 7.39 0.00 10.61
N ASN A 21 6.64 1.05 10.28
CA ASN A 21 5.91 1.85 11.26
C ASN A 21 4.80 1.02 11.93
N PHE A 22 4.17 0.11 11.21
CA PHE A 22 3.20 -0.83 11.77
C PHE A 22 3.87 -1.82 12.74
N LYS A 23 4.94 -2.49 12.32
CA LYS A 23 5.70 -3.44 13.14
C LYS A 23 6.22 -2.82 14.44
N LYS A 24 6.60 -1.54 14.42
CA LYS A 24 7.03 -0.77 15.60
C LYS A 24 5.98 -0.62 16.69
N ILE A 25 4.68 -0.74 16.37
CA ILE A 25 3.61 -0.74 17.38
C ILE A 25 3.74 -1.98 18.28
N GLY A 26 4.22 -3.09 17.73
CA GLY A 26 4.38 -4.38 18.41
C GLY A 26 3.07 -5.18 18.48
N LYS A 27 3.16 -6.50 18.24
CA LYS A 27 2.00 -7.41 18.16
C LYS A 27 1.09 -7.34 19.40
N ASN A 28 1.66 -7.17 20.60
CA ASN A 28 0.90 -7.05 21.86
C ASN A 28 -0.04 -5.83 21.90
N ASN A 29 0.19 -4.82 21.05
CA ASN A 29 -0.60 -3.59 21.00
C ASN A 29 -1.58 -3.57 19.82
N TYR A 30 -1.61 -4.62 19.01
CA TYR A 30 -2.51 -4.72 17.88
C TYR A 30 -3.95 -4.91 18.34
N THR A 31 -4.85 -4.18 17.71
CA THR A 31 -6.29 -4.36 17.85
C THR A 31 -6.89 -4.29 16.46
N ALA A 32 -8.01 -4.97 16.23
CA ALA A 32 -8.67 -4.96 14.93
C ALA A 32 -8.92 -3.53 14.41
N ALA A 33 -9.35 -2.62 15.30
CA ALA A 33 -9.53 -1.21 14.96
C ALA A 33 -8.24 -0.50 14.50
N LYS A 34 -7.10 -0.73 15.19
CA LYS A 34 -5.81 -0.14 14.80
C LYS A 34 -5.32 -0.68 13.46
N ILE A 35 -5.43 -1.99 13.24
CA ILE A 35 -5.00 -2.62 11.99
C ILE A 35 -5.86 -2.09 10.84
N ARG A 36 -7.19 -2.11 10.96
CA ARG A 36 -8.11 -1.53 9.96
C ARG A 36 -7.80 -0.06 9.68
N SER A 37 -7.50 0.73 10.70
CA SER A 37 -7.08 2.14 10.52
C SER A 37 -5.80 2.25 9.68
N ARG A 38 -4.78 1.42 9.95
CA ARG A 38 -3.53 1.42 9.18
C ARG A 38 -3.72 0.95 7.74
N VAL A 39 -4.53 -0.10 7.53
CA VAL A 39 -4.91 -0.58 6.19
C VAL A 39 -5.62 0.54 5.41
N THR A 40 -6.58 1.23 6.03
CA THR A 40 -7.29 2.35 5.38
C THR A 40 -6.34 3.47 5.00
N THR A 41 -5.43 3.88 5.88
CA THR A 41 -4.42 4.90 5.57
C THR A 41 -3.51 4.45 4.41
N LEU A 42 -3.04 3.21 4.41
CA LEU A 42 -2.19 2.67 3.35
C LEU A 42 -2.94 2.66 1.99
N LYS A 43 -4.18 2.19 1.96
CA LYS A 43 -5.05 2.22 0.76
C LYS A 43 -5.26 3.64 0.23
N GLN A 44 -5.44 4.62 1.12
CA GLN A 44 -5.59 6.04 0.73
C GLN A 44 -4.32 6.62 0.13
N ILE A 45 -3.15 6.28 0.68
CA ILE A 45 -1.85 6.70 0.12
C ILE A 45 -1.66 6.05 -1.25
N TRP A 46 -1.92 4.75 -1.38
CA TRP A 46 -1.79 4.04 -2.66
C TRP A 46 -2.72 4.60 -3.74
N ALA A 47 -3.97 4.91 -3.39
CA ALA A 47 -4.89 5.57 -4.31
C ALA A 47 -4.32 6.89 -4.86
N GLN A 48 -3.61 7.67 -4.04
CA GLN A 48 -2.91 8.88 -4.51
C GLN A 48 -1.71 8.53 -5.40
N CYS A 49 -0.94 7.48 -5.09
CA CYS A 49 0.15 7.00 -5.95
C CYS A 49 -0.37 6.67 -7.36
N VAL A 50 -1.50 5.96 -7.45
CA VAL A 50 -2.12 5.57 -8.72
C VAL A 50 -2.56 6.81 -9.50
N GLN A 51 -3.20 7.78 -8.84
CA GLN A 51 -3.62 9.03 -9.49
C GLN A 51 -2.45 9.83 -10.05
N VAL A 52 -1.37 9.99 -9.27
CA VAL A 52 -0.17 10.70 -9.70
C VAL A 52 0.56 9.92 -10.80
N HIS A 53 0.60 8.59 -10.72
CA HIS A 53 1.16 7.76 -11.79
C HIS A 53 0.41 7.94 -13.11
N ALA A 54 -0.93 7.96 -13.10
CA ALA A 54 -1.73 8.22 -14.28
C ALA A 54 -1.44 9.61 -14.88
N ALA A 55 -1.31 10.64 -14.04
CA ALA A 55 -0.93 11.99 -14.49
C ALA A 55 0.49 12.02 -15.10
N LEU A 56 1.43 11.27 -14.54
CA LEU A 56 2.78 11.12 -15.10
C LEU A 56 2.76 10.40 -16.45
N LEU A 57 1.96 9.34 -16.60
CA LEU A 57 1.80 8.62 -17.88
C LEU A 57 1.22 9.52 -18.97
N GLN A 58 0.28 10.40 -18.63
CA GLN A 58 -0.30 11.38 -19.55
C GLN A 58 0.66 12.54 -19.88
N GLY A 59 1.42 13.01 -18.89
CA GLY A 59 2.32 14.15 -19.05
C GLY A 59 3.68 13.82 -19.68
N ILE A 60 4.08 12.54 -19.69
CA ILE A 60 5.38 12.10 -20.20
C ILE A 60 5.16 11.06 -21.31
N PRO A 61 5.41 11.46 -22.59
CA PRO A 61 5.36 10.56 -23.74
C PRO A 61 6.24 9.33 -23.55
N GLU A 62 5.79 8.19 -24.07
CA GLU A 62 6.42 6.88 -23.88
C GLU A 62 7.89 6.85 -24.34
N ASP A 63 8.18 7.44 -25.50
CA ASP A 63 9.52 7.58 -26.07
C ASP A 63 10.49 8.40 -25.20
N LYS A 64 9.98 9.15 -24.22
CA LYS A 64 10.76 9.97 -23.28
C LYS A 64 10.83 9.37 -21.88
N ARG A 65 10.13 8.26 -21.60
CA ARG A 65 10.05 7.69 -20.24
C ARG A 65 11.39 7.14 -19.77
N ASP A 66 12.20 6.56 -20.65
CA ASP A 66 13.52 6.01 -20.30
C ASP A 66 14.52 7.08 -19.81
N ALA A 67 14.32 8.34 -20.18
CA ALA A 67 15.11 9.46 -19.68
C ALA A 67 14.75 9.88 -18.25
N VAL A 68 13.63 9.38 -17.71
CA VAL A 68 13.11 9.73 -16.39
C VAL A 68 13.28 8.53 -15.46
N ALA A 69 14.13 8.68 -14.44
CA ALA A 69 14.46 7.64 -13.46
C ALA A 69 13.22 6.91 -12.91
N TYR A 70 12.14 7.64 -12.62
CA TYR A 70 10.87 7.09 -12.18
C TYR A 70 10.37 5.91 -13.04
N PHE A 71 10.36 6.07 -14.37
CA PHE A 71 9.90 5.04 -15.30
C PHE A 71 10.99 4.03 -15.62
N ARG A 72 12.20 4.50 -15.90
CA ARG A 72 13.36 3.65 -16.21
C ARG A 72 13.59 2.60 -15.12
N ASP A 73 13.52 3.02 -13.86
CA ASP A 73 13.80 2.18 -12.70
C ASP A 73 12.53 1.46 -12.20
N ARG A 74 11.43 1.52 -12.98
CA ARG A 74 10.12 0.89 -12.67
C ARG A 74 9.69 1.11 -11.23
N MET A 75 9.83 2.35 -10.75
CA MET A 75 9.64 2.65 -9.34
C MET A 75 8.19 2.43 -8.90
N PHE A 76 7.21 2.56 -9.80
CA PHE A 76 5.82 2.28 -9.49
C PHE A 76 5.60 0.81 -9.14
N ASP A 77 6.00 -0.10 -10.04
CA ASP A 77 5.87 -1.54 -9.88
C ASP A 77 6.55 -2.00 -8.57
N ALA A 78 7.78 -1.54 -8.33
CA ALA A 78 8.51 -1.89 -7.11
C ALA A 78 7.80 -1.44 -5.81
N HIS A 79 7.07 -0.33 -5.83
CA HIS A 79 6.29 0.12 -4.66
C HIS A 79 4.88 -0.47 -4.61
N GLU A 80 4.36 -0.99 -5.73
CA GLU A 80 3.15 -1.80 -5.76
C GLU A 80 3.37 -3.11 -5.00
N ASP A 81 4.50 -3.78 -5.23
CA ASP A 81 4.89 -4.99 -4.49
C ASP A 81 4.95 -4.71 -2.99
N VAL A 82 5.62 -3.62 -2.59
CA VAL A 82 5.70 -3.22 -1.17
C VAL A 82 4.32 -2.92 -0.57
N TYR A 83 3.43 -2.29 -1.35
CA TYR A 83 2.07 -2.02 -0.92
C TYR A 83 1.28 -3.32 -0.68
N GLN A 84 1.34 -4.28 -1.62
CA GLN A 84 0.66 -5.56 -1.52
C GLN A 84 1.20 -6.37 -0.33
N ASP A 85 2.52 -6.54 -0.24
CA ASP A 85 3.17 -7.25 0.87
C ASP A 85 2.80 -6.67 2.24
N THR A 86 2.72 -5.34 2.33
CA THR A 86 2.32 -4.66 3.56
C THR A 86 0.85 -4.93 3.89
N LEU A 87 -0.02 -4.93 2.88
CA LEU A 87 -1.45 -5.12 3.03
C LEU A 87 -1.78 -6.56 3.44
N ASP A 88 -1.11 -7.53 2.82
CA ASP A 88 -1.22 -8.95 3.14
C ASP A 88 -0.76 -9.21 4.57
N TYR A 89 0.41 -8.68 4.97
CA TYR A 89 0.87 -8.81 6.36
C TYR A 89 -0.11 -8.21 7.38
N MET A 90 -0.72 -7.05 7.07
CA MET A 90 -1.73 -6.45 7.94
C MET A 90 -3.02 -7.28 7.96
N ALA A 91 -3.40 -7.90 6.85
CA ALA A 91 -4.57 -8.77 6.76
C ALA A 91 -4.39 -10.03 7.60
N GLU A 92 -3.24 -10.70 7.50
CA GLU A 92 -2.88 -11.85 8.34
C GLU A 92 -2.93 -11.47 9.84
N CYS A 93 -2.36 -10.31 10.20
CA CYS A 93 -2.43 -9.83 11.59
C CYS A 93 -3.87 -9.50 12.03
N LEU A 94 -4.76 -9.15 11.11
CA LEU A 94 -6.17 -8.90 11.43
C LEU A 94 -6.93 -10.22 11.62
N GLU A 95 -6.65 -11.22 10.77
CA GLU A 95 -7.20 -12.57 10.86
C GLU A 95 -6.80 -13.27 12.17
N ASP A 96 -5.56 -13.09 12.63
CA ASP A 96 -5.11 -13.57 13.95
C ASP A 96 -5.96 -13.01 15.12
N ILE A 97 -6.54 -11.82 14.97
CA ILE A 97 -7.33 -11.14 15.99
C ILE A 97 -8.83 -11.40 15.82
N GLU A 98 -9.28 -11.45 14.58
CA GLU A 98 -10.66 -11.61 14.17
C GLU A 98 -10.69 -12.62 13.02
N PRO A 99 -10.62 -13.92 13.35
CA PRO A 99 -10.64 -14.95 12.32
C PRO A 99 -11.96 -14.84 11.56
N PRO A 100 -11.97 -15.06 10.23
CA PRO A 100 -13.20 -15.11 9.46
C PRO A 100 -14.09 -16.15 10.13
N GLY A 101 -15.24 -15.71 10.65
CA GLY A 101 -16.13 -16.58 11.40
C GLY A 101 -16.44 -17.81 10.56
N ASP A 102 -16.12 -19.00 11.09
CA ASP A 102 -16.48 -20.25 10.45
C ASP A 102 -17.98 -20.18 10.12
N PRO A 103 -18.40 -20.43 8.87
CA PRO A 103 -19.80 -20.66 8.57
C PRO A 103 -20.15 -22.03 9.15
N ILE A 104 -20.31 -22.11 10.48
CA ILE A 104 -20.87 -23.27 11.14
C ILE A 104 -22.33 -23.32 10.71
N GLN A 105 -22.54 -24.15 9.68
CA GLN A 105 -23.66 -25.06 9.51
C GLN A 105 -24.75 -24.84 10.56
N SER A 106 -25.78 -24.09 10.20
CA SER A 106 -27.09 -24.17 10.83
C SER A 106 -27.67 -25.57 10.54
N SER A 107 -27.12 -26.59 11.21
CA SER A 107 -27.68 -27.92 11.29
C SER A 107 -28.89 -27.85 12.22
N SER A 108 -30.06 -27.93 11.60
CA SER A 108 -31.22 -28.72 12.03
C SER A 108 -31.54 -28.73 13.53
N ARG A 109 -32.59 -28.02 13.92
CA ARG A 109 -33.60 -28.52 14.87
C ARG A 109 -34.98 -28.00 14.50
#